data_AF-A0A8T4I2S2-F1
#
_entry.id   AF-A0A8T4I2S2-F1
#
_cell.length_a   1.000
_cell.length_b   1.000
_cell.length_c   1.000
_cell.angle_alpha   90.00
_cell.angle_beta   90.00
_cell.angle_gamma   90.00
#
_symmetry.space_group_name_H-M   'P 1'
#
loop_
_entity.id
_entity.type
_entity.pdbx_description
1 polymer ?
#
loop_
_entity_poly.entity_id
_entity_poly.type
_entity_poly.pdbx_seq_one_letter_code
_entity_poly.pdbx_strand_id
1 'polypeptide(L)' 'AESGGELDTSAWEAESNCTVARSVPVSSWAYNFYDAGGHIITLTAAGAGDASAVCVERPPVVEGQEYLALTYLGPPT' A
#
# COMPACT_ATOMS: atom_id res chain seq x y z
N ALA A 1 11.66 -3.93 -6.13
CA ALA A 1 10.71 -4.02 -7.25
C ALA A 1 9.62 -2.96 -7.05
N GLU A 2 8.76 -2.75 -8.05
CA GLU A 2 7.58 -1.88 -7.88
C GLU A 2 6.68 -2.44 -6.76
N SER A 3 6.45 -1.64 -5.72
CA SER A 3 5.63 -2.01 -4.55
C SER A 3 4.13 -1.74 -4.79
N GLY A 4 3.68 -1.67 -6.04
CA GLY A 4 2.46 -0.93 -6.40
C GLY A 4 1.23 -1.81 -6.57
N GLY A 5 0.11 -1.42 -5.96
CA GLY A 5 -1.23 -1.92 -6.30
C GLY A 5 -1.69 -1.59 -7.72
N GLU A 6 -0.81 -1.04 -8.56
CA GLU A 6 -1.05 -0.73 -9.96
C GLU A 6 -1.15 -2.01 -10.81
N LEU A 7 -0.26 -2.98 -10.55
CA LEU A 7 -0.20 -4.26 -11.26
C LEU A 7 -0.99 -5.37 -10.55
N ASP A 8 -0.59 -5.72 -9.32
CA ASP A 8 -1.22 -6.80 -8.54
C ASP A 8 -0.98 -6.64 -7.02
N THR A 9 -1.18 -7.72 -6.26
CA THR A 9 -0.99 -7.76 -4.79
C THR A 9 0.20 -8.63 -4.38
N SER A 10 0.95 -9.19 -5.32
CA SER A 10 2.00 -10.20 -5.05
C SER A 10 3.15 -9.69 -4.18
N ALA A 11 3.36 -8.37 -4.15
CA ALA A 11 4.34 -7.72 -3.31
C ALA A 11 3.83 -7.38 -1.88
N TRP A 12 2.59 -7.71 -1.53
CA TRP A 12 1.96 -7.38 -0.24
C TRP A 12 1.35 -8.60 0.45
N GLU A 13 1.50 -8.66 1.77
CA GLU A 13 0.86 -9.67 2.61
C GLU A 13 0.03 -9.03 3.72
N ALA A 14 -1.07 -9.69 4.10
CA ALA A 14 -1.82 -9.33 5.30
C ALA A 14 -1.04 -9.79 6.54
N GLU A 15 -0.55 -8.84 7.33
CA GLU A 15 0.25 -9.14 8.52
C GLU A 15 -0.65 -9.43 9.73
N SER A 16 -1.65 -8.59 9.98
CA SER A 16 -2.62 -8.83 11.05
C SER A 16 -4.01 -8.29 10.75
N ASN A 17 -5.03 -9.06 11.19
CA ASN A 17 -6.45 -8.66 11.25
C ASN A 17 -6.98 -7.96 9.97
N CYS A 18 -6.48 -8.35 8.80
CA CYS A 18 -6.91 -7.73 7.55
C CYS A 18 -6.88 -8.69 6.37
N THR A 19 -7.50 -8.24 5.27
CA THR A 19 -7.30 -8.78 3.93
C THR A 19 -6.71 -7.71 3.03
N VAL A 20 -5.81 -8.12 2.13
CA VAL A 20 -5.21 -7.27 1.11
C VAL A 20 -5.86 -7.58 -0.24
N ALA A 21 -6.30 -6.54 -0.93
CA ALA A 21 -6.84 -6.65 -2.28
C ALA A 21 -6.37 -5.48 -3.15
N ARG A 22 -6.38 -5.68 -4.47
CA ARG A 22 -6.23 -4.59 -5.44
C ARG A 22 -7.61 -4.02 -5.76
N SER A 23 -7.73 -2.70 -5.76
CA SER A 23 -8.96 -2.02 -6.15
C SER A 23 -8.68 -0.89 -7.12
N VAL A 24 -9.71 -0.54 -7.89
CA VAL A 24 -9.72 0.59 -8.83
C VAL A 24 -10.93 1.46 -8.49
N PRO A 25 -10.90 2.19 -7.37
CA PRO A 25 -12.00 3.05 -7.00
C PRO A 25 -12.15 4.20 -8.00
N VAL A 26 -13.38 4.71 -8.14
CA VAL A 26 -13.61 6.03 -8.74
C VAL A 26 -13.15 7.07 -7.71
N SER A 27 -11.83 7.23 -7.61
CA SER A 27 -11.16 8.15 -6.70
C SER A 27 -10.97 9.50 -7.39
N SER A 28 -11.33 10.59 -6.70
CA SER A 28 -10.99 11.94 -7.13
C SER A 28 -9.62 12.35 -6.58
N TRP A 29 -8.56 11.78 -7.14
CA TRP A 29 -7.23 12.36 -6.95
C TRP A 29 -7.21 13.79 -7.51
N ALA A 30 -6.40 14.67 -6.91
CA ALA A 30 -6.18 15.99 -7.50
C ALA A 30 -5.59 15.81 -8.91
N TYR A 31 -6.06 16.60 -9.88
CA TYR A 31 -5.68 16.43 -11.30
C TYR A 31 -4.16 16.55 -11.57
N ASN A 32 -3.41 17.14 -10.63
CA ASN A 32 -1.98 17.34 -10.69
C ASN A 32 -1.18 16.29 -9.88
N PHE A 33 -1.84 15.26 -9.36
CA PHE A 33 -1.18 14.21 -8.59
C PHE A 33 -0.69 13.10 -9.51
N TYR A 34 0.50 13.29 -10.07
CA TYR A 34 1.13 12.38 -11.03
C TYR A 34 1.85 11.20 -10.36
N ASP A 35 1.99 11.22 -9.03
CA ASP A 35 2.76 10.23 -8.26
C ASP A 35 1.92 9.03 -7.80
N ALA A 36 0.60 9.03 -8.04
CA ALA A 36 -0.26 7.87 -7.80
C ALA A 36 -1.35 7.70 -8.86
N GLY A 37 -1.59 6.44 -9.25
CA GLY A 37 -2.67 6.05 -10.14
C GLY A 37 -4.02 5.84 -9.44
N GLY A 38 -5.05 5.53 -10.24
CA GLY A 38 -6.37 5.12 -9.75
C GLY A 38 -6.42 3.69 -9.21
N HIS A 39 -5.33 2.93 -9.35
CA HIS A 39 -5.21 1.56 -8.87
C HIS A 39 -4.45 1.55 -7.55
N ILE A 40 -5.02 0.93 -6.53
CA ILE A 40 -4.48 0.97 -5.17
C ILE A 40 -4.53 -0.41 -4.50
N ILE A 41 -3.71 -0.57 -3.46
CA ILE A 41 -3.89 -1.62 -2.47
C ILE A 41 -4.94 -1.17 -1.46
N THR A 42 -5.88 -2.05 -1.13
CA THR A 42 -6.88 -1.85 -0.08
C THR A 42 -6.65 -2.84 1.04
N LEU A 43 -6.49 -2.32 2.26
CA LEU A 43 -6.68 -3.09 3.48
C LEU A 43 -8.14 -3.05 3.88
N THR A 44 -8.71 -4.21 4.18
CA THR A 44 -9.98 -4.32 4.89
C THR A 44 -9.72 -4.97 6.24
N ALA A 45 -10.02 -4.25 7.33
CA ALA A 45 -9.93 -4.83 8.68
C ALA A 45 -10.98 -5.93 8.86
N ALA A 46 -10.57 -7.07 9.43
CA ALA A 46 -11.43 -8.23 9.65
C ALA A 46 -12.20 -8.16 10.98
N GLY A 47 -11.77 -7.28 11.89
CA GLY A 47 -12.35 -7.10 13.22
C GLY A 47 -11.85 -5.84 13.90
N ALA A 48 -12.28 -5.63 15.15
CA ALA A 48 -11.82 -4.51 15.96
C ALA A 48 -10.34 -4.65 16.35
N GLY A 49 -9.68 -3.51 16.56
CA GLY A 49 -8.25 -3.44 16.89
C GLY A 49 -7.40 -3.06 15.69
N ASP A 50 -6.10 -3.26 15.83
CA ASP A 50 -5.13 -2.89 14.80
C ASP A 50 -5.24 -3.83 13.59
N ALA A 51 -4.97 -3.27 12.40
CA ALA A 51 -4.92 -4.00 11.13
C ALA A 51 -3.66 -3.55 10.40
N SER A 52 -2.87 -4.51 9.92
CA SER A 52 -1.58 -4.21 9.27
C SER A 52 -1.33 -5.11 8.06
N ALA A 53 -0.66 -4.54 7.07
CA ALA A 53 -0.12 -5.23 5.91
C ALA A 53 1.34 -4.80 5.72
N VAL A 54 2.12 -5.66 5.08
CA VAL A 54 3.56 -5.46 4.91
C VAL A 54 3.98 -5.87 3.50
N CYS A 55 5.03 -5.24 2.99
CA CYS A 55 5.63 -5.65 1.73
C CYS A 55 6.38 -6.98 1.91
N VAL A 56 6.16 -7.91 0.98
CA VAL A 56 6.85 -9.21 0.96
C VAL A 56 8.32 -9.03 0.58
N GLU A 57 8.63 -8.06 -0.27
CA GLU A 57 10.01 -7.71 -0.59
C GLU A 57 10.64 -6.93 0.57
N ARG A 58 11.63 -7.55 1.20
CA ARG A 58 12.44 -6.94 2.25
C ARG A 58 13.84 -6.66 1.69
N PRO A 59 14.09 -5.49 1.08
CA PRO A 59 15.44 -5.14 0.65
C PRO A 59 16.37 -5.19 1.87
N PRO A 60 17.58 -5.74 1.73
CA PRO A 60 18.54 -5.78 2.84
C PRO A 60 18.86 -4.35 3.26
N VAL A 61 18.55 -4.03 4.52
CA VAL A 61 18.90 -2.76 5.15
C VAL A 61 20.25 -2.90 5.83
N VAL A 62 21.11 -1.89 5.67
CA VAL A 62 22.44 -1.84 6.29
C VAL A 62 22.35 -1.05 7.60
N GLU A 63 22.91 -1.59 8.68
CA GLU A 63 22.98 -0.90 9.96
C GLU A 63 23.71 0.44 9.83
N GLY A 64 23.13 1.50 10.40
CA GLY A 64 23.69 2.86 10.36
C GLY A 64 23.41 3.63 9.06
N GLN A 65 22.73 3.02 8.08
CA GLN A 65 22.28 3.71 6.87
C GLN A 65 20.85 4.23 7.03
N GLU A 66 20.61 5.49 6.64
CA GLU A 66 19.28 6.07 6.61
C GLU A 66 18.57 5.77 5.28
N TYR A 67 17.29 5.46 5.35
CA TYR A 67 16.42 5.18 4.21
C TYR A 67 15.11 5.97 4.33
N LEU A 68 14.57 6.40 3.18
CA LEU A 68 13.27 7.05 3.10
C LEU A 68 12.24 6.06 2.54
N ALA A 69 11.16 5.84 3.29
CA ALA A 69 9.99 5.09 2.83
C ALA A 69 8.80 6.06 2.73
N LEU A 70 8.03 5.93 1.65
CA LEU A 70 6.87 6.78 1.38
C LEU A 70 5.69 5.87 1.00
N THR A 71 4.50 6.26 1.42
CA THR A 71 3.24 5.66 0.97
C THR A 71 2.18 6.75 0.81
N TYR A 72 1.35 6.64 -0.21
CA TYR A 72 0.25 7.55 -0.44
C TYR A 72 -1.05 6.89 -0.02
N LEU A 73 -1.82 7.58 0.82
CA LEU A 73 -3.15 7.14 1.18
C LEU A 73 -4.15 7.67 0.15
N GLY A 74 -5.08 6.81 -0.27
CA GLY A 74 -6.20 7.21 -1.12
C GLY A 74 -6.92 8.44 -0.54
N PRO A 75 -7.49 9.31 -1.38
CA PRO A 75 -8.22 10.47 -0.89
C PRO A 75 -9.39 10.00 -0.02
N PRO A 76 -9.80 10.81 0.97
CA PRO A 76 -11.03 10.54 1.70
C PRO A 76 -12.20 10.45 0.72
N THR A 77 -13.14 9.55 1.02
CA THR A 77 -14.41 9.41 0.29
C THR A 77 -15.48 10.33 0.85
#